data_AF-A0A934R2P6-F1
#
_entry.id   AF-A0A934R2P6-F1
#
_cell.length_a   1.000
_cell.length_b   1.000
_cell.length_c   1.000
_cell.angle_alpha   90.00
_cell.angle_beta   90.00
_cell.angle_gamma   90.00
#
_symmetry.space_group_name_H-M   'P 1'
#
loop_
_entity.id
_entity.type
_entity.pdbx_description
1 polymer ?
#
loop_
_entity_poly.entity_id
_entity_poly.type
_entity_poly.pdbx_seq_one_letter_code
_entity_poly.pdbx_strand_id
1 'polypeptide(L)'
;MDRRSRKRDHRGGGGETRTELPDRPAGPSRHPSPCEAMNGRWFLHLLIVFLLGAATAHAHRNRIESVTITELTDQRYEIRYDAPPPGLSEFAAPVLPGDCRWVPLDAIPQSEVSTSLVFEANNRALGPDDRIILPWQGNGVLVTMRWRNGNQAREYFRSGAEGIIVRMGMLHATDGSMAAAAGRFTRIGFEHISGGLDHLLFIAGLLLLVNGKKRLFLTITAFTIAHSLTLALAALGVIHVPGEPVEAIIALSILLLAVEGLAAKRGRAGLTSRWPWLVSGGFGLIHGLAFAGALGDLGLTRTEIAPALLFFNLGVEAGQLLFAGACLLILWPLRAVKADCPASLRLSGHYVLGILSAYWFLERTVEIFQ
;
A
#
# COMPACT_ATOMS: atom_id res chain seq x y z
N MET A 1 49.39 -63.60 47.41
CA MET A 1 50.19 -63.87 48.63
C MET A 1 51.49 -63.10 48.48
N ASP A 2 51.96 -62.22 49.35
CA ASP A 2 51.50 -61.69 50.63
C ASP A 2 52.35 -60.43 50.98
N ARG A 3 51.73 -59.48 51.70
CA ARG A 3 52.24 -58.49 52.70
C ARG A 3 53.68 -57.92 52.61
N ARG A 4 53.88 -56.59 52.49
CA ARG A 4 53.83 -55.47 53.50
C ARG A 4 55.22 -55.02 54.03
N SER A 5 55.45 -53.69 53.92
CA SER A 5 55.79 -52.74 55.01
C SER A 5 57.23 -52.57 55.57
N ARG A 6 57.81 -51.37 55.39
CA ARG A 6 58.35 -50.36 56.39
C ARG A 6 59.41 -49.46 55.72
N LYS A 7 59.31 -48.13 55.64
CA LYS A 7 59.30 -47.00 56.63
C LYS A 7 60.70 -46.58 57.16
N ARG A 8 61.17 -45.39 56.77
CA ARG A 8 62.01 -44.36 57.49
C ARG A 8 62.43 -43.30 56.46
N ASP A 9 61.93 -42.06 56.46
CA ASP A 9 62.14 -40.90 57.35
C ASP A 9 63.54 -40.27 57.24
N HIS A 10 63.62 -39.08 56.63
CA HIS A 10 64.64 -38.07 56.91
C HIS A 10 64.19 -36.66 56.46
N ARG A 11 64.19 -35.73 57.41
CA ARG A 11 64.06 -34.28 57.24
C ARG A 11 65.30 -33.67 56.58
N GLY A 12 65.07 -32.68 55.73
CA GLY A 12 65.99 -31.62 55.26
C GLY A 12 65.22 -30.80 54.23
N GLY A 13 64.82 -29.55 54.44
CA GLY A 13 65.70 -28.42 54.73
C GLY A 13 66.19 -27.84 53.40
N GLY A 14 65.39 -26.99 52.73
CA GLY A 14 65.81 -26.38 51.46
C GLY A 14 64.78 -25.43 50.84
N GLY A 15 65.04 -24.13 50.98
CA GLY A 15 64.81 -23.08 49.98
C GLY A 15 63.41 -22.86 49.40
N GLU A 16 62.79 -21.74 49.77
CA GLU A 16 61.76 -21.08 48.96
C GLU A 16 62.29 -20.83 47.54
N THR A 17 61.80 -21.56 46.55
CA THR A 17 61.86 -21.18 45.13
C THR A 17 60.50 -20.60 44.75
N ARG A 18 60.45 -19.27 44.73
CA ARG A 18 59.36 -18.46 44.18
C ARG A 18 59.17 -18.88 42.71
N THR A 19 58.11 -19.63 42.43
CA THR A 19 57.75 -19.99 41.05
C THR A 19 57.06 -18.79 40.42
N GLU A 20 57.78 -18.05 39.58
CA GLU A 20 57.18 -17.01 38.73
C GLU A 20 56.14 -17.66 37.81
N LEU A 21 54.89 -17.17 37.88
CA LEU A 21 53.86 -17.48 36.89
C LEU A 21 54.26 -16.82 35.55
N PRO A 22 54.21 -17.52 34.42
CA PRO A 22 54.37 -16.86 33.13
C PRO A 22 53.16 -15.95 32.85
N ASP A 23 53.46 -14.69 32.49
CA ASP A 23 52.50 -13.70 32.03
C ASP A 23 51.60 -14.27 30.93
N ARG A 24 50.28 -14.19 31.14
CA ARG A 24 49.30 -14.47 30.08
C ARG A 24 49.43 -13.37 29.03
N PRO A 25 49.58 -13.70 27.73
CA PRO A 25 49.56 -12.68 26.70
C PRO A 25 48.18 -12.00 26.68
N ALA A 26 48.20 -10.66 26.68
CA ALA A 26 47.01 -9.84 26.51
C ALA A 26 46.28 -10.25 25.22
N GLY A 27 45.03 -10.70 25.35
CA GLY A 27 44.19 -11.05 24.21
C GLY A 27 43.95 -9.82 23.32
N PRO A 28 43.80 -10.00 22.00
CA PRO A 28 43.62 -8.88 21.08
C PRO A 28 42.34 -8.12 21.44
N SER A 29 42.45 -6.80 21.52
CA SER A 29 41.33 -5.88 21.69
C SER A 29 40.29 -6.13 20.59
N ARG A 30 39.17 -6.76 20.95
CA ARG A 30 38.03 -6.92 20.04
C ARG A 30 37.42 -5.55 19.83
N HIS A 31 37.69 -4.93 18.68
CA HIS A 31 36.81 -3.89 18.19
C HIS A 31 35.43 -4.51 17.98
N PRO A 32 34.35 -3.95 18.56
CA PRO A 32 33.03 -4.49 18.38
C PRO A 32 32.69 -4.46 16.89
N SER A 33 32.20 -5.59 16.38
CA SER A 33 31.75 -5.66 14.99
C SER A 33 30.60 -4.67 14.76
N PRO A 34 30.38 -4.15 13.54
CA PRO A 34 29.25 -3.27 13.26
C PRO A 34 27.88 -3.83 13.69
N CYS A 35 27.76 -5.16 13.84
CA CYS A 35 26.58 -5.85 14.36
C CYS A 35 26.38 -5.76 15.88
N GLU A 36 27.44 -5.59 16.68
CA GLU A 36 27.31 -5.45 18.14
C GLU A 36 26.80 -4.06 18.55
N ALA A 37 26.89 -3.06 17.67
CA ALA A 37 26.44 -1.69 17.94
C ALA A 37 24.91 -1.49 17.78
N MET A 38 24.22 -2.37 17.04
CA MET A 38 22.77 -2.29 16.82
C MET A 38 22.00 -3.02 17.92
N ASN A 39 21.88 -2.40 19.09
CA ASN A 39 21.02 -2.87 20.18
C ASN A 39 19.54 -2.86 19.73
N GLY A 40 18.85 -4.00 19.88
CA GLY A 40 17.45 -4.22 19.50
C GLY A 40 16.40 -3.30 20.15
N ARG A 41 16.82 -2.39 21.03
CA ARG A 41 15.98 -1.35 21.66
C ARG A 41 15.46 -0.34 20.64
N TRP A 42 16.24 0.00 19.61
CA TRP A 42 15.82 0.97 18.58
C TRP A 42 14.60 0.50 17.76
N PHE A 43 14.51 -0.80 17.51
CA PHE A 43 13.39 -1.38 16.76
C PHE A 43 12.07 -1.32 17.54
N LEU A 44 12.14 -1.56 18.85
CA LEU A 44 10.99 -1.45 19.76
C LEU A 44 10.49 0.01 19.86
N HIS A 45 11.40 0.98 19.91
CA HIS A 45 11.03 2.39 19.95
C HIS A 45 10.36 2.87 18.65
N LEU A 46 10.83 2.44 17.49
CA LEU A 46 10.19 2.75 16.20
C LEU A 46 8.81 2.10 16.06
N LEU A 47 8.64 0.86 16.56
CA LEU A 47 7.36 0.16 16.57
C LEU A 47 6.32 0.85 17.47
N ILE A 48 6.72 1.33 18.65
CA ILE A 48 5.81 2.04 19.57
C ILE A 48 5.37 3.39 18.99
N VAL A 49 6.27 4.13 18.35
CA VAL A 49 5.94 5.40 17.68
C VAL A 49 4.98 5.19 16.51
N PHE A 50 5.18 4.11 15.74
CA PHE A 50 4.28 3.75 14.63
C PHE A 50 2.88 3.37 15.13
N LEU A 51 2.78 2.56 16.20
CA LEU A 51 1.51 2.12 16.78
C LEU A 51 0.73 3.28 17.42
N LEU A 52 1.40 4.25 18.04
CA LEU A 52 0.75 5.43 18.63
C LEU A 52 0.23 6.42 17.56
N GLY A 53 0.80 6.42 16.35
CA GLY A 53 0.38 7.30 15.25
C GLY A 53 -0.87 6.82 14.49
N ALA A 54 -1.19 5.53 14.55
CA ALA A 54 -2.33 4.95 13.81
C ALA A 54 -3.68 5.12 14.52
N ALA A 55 -3.70 5.47 15.80
CA ALA A 55 -4.89 5.48 16.65
C ALA A 55 -5.81 6.71 16.52
N THR A 56 -5.58 7.62 15.55
CA THR A 56 -6.31 8.91 15.46
C THR A 56 -7.15 9.07 14.18
N ALA A 57 -7.64 7.99 13.58
CA ALA A 57 -8.48 8.07 12.38
C ALA A 57 -9.96 7.77 12.70
N HIS A 58 -10.81 8.80 12.67
CA HIS A 58 -12.27 8.68 12.72
C HIS A 58 -12.86 8.77 11.31
N ALA A 59 -13.83 7.91 10.97
CA ALA A 59 -14.60 8.00 9.73
C ALA A 59 -16.04 8.47 10.00
N HIS A 60 -16.37 9.69 9.58
CA HIS A 60 -17.73 10.25 9.60
C HIS A 60 -18.46 9.93 8.27
N ARG A 61 -19.70 9.45 8.37
CA ARG A 61 -20.53 8.90 7.28
C ARG A 61 -21.73 9.83 7.00
N ASN A 62 -21.55 10.82 6.13
CA ASN A 62 -22.62 11.49 5.37
C ASN A 62 -21.99 12.49 4.37
N ARG A 63 -21.84 12.12 3.09
CA ARG A 63 -21.10 12.95 2.11
C ARG A 63 -21.74 12.89 0.72
N ILE A 64 -21.66 13.99 -0.02
CA ILE A 64 -22.03 14.04 -1.43
C ILE A 64 -21.07 13.15 -2.21
N GLU A 65 -21.59 12.09 -2.83
CA GLU A 65 -20.78 11.09 -3.53
C GLU A 65 -20.47 11.51 -4.97
N SER A 66 -21.33 12.30 -5.61
CA SER A 66 -21.16 12.68 -7.01
C SER A 66 -21.68 14.08 -7.38
N VAL A 67 -20.99 14.72 -8.34
CA VAL A 67 -21.38 15.97 -8.99
C VAL A 67 -21.35 15.75 -10.50
N THR A 68 -22.37 16.20 -11.21
CA THR A 68 -22.38 16.21 -12.67
C THR A 68 -22.31 17.64 -13.18
N ILE A 69 -21.34 17.93 -14.06
CA ILE A 69 -21.23 19.17 -14.81
C ILE A 69 -21.57 18.86 -16.27
N THR A 70 -22.53 19.56 -16.86
CA THR A 70 -22.96 19.33 -18.26
C THR A 70 -22.78 20.61 -19.06
N GLU A 71 -22.07 20.54 -20.17
CA GLU A 71 -21.98 21.62 -21.14
C GLU A 71 -23.26 21.68 -21.99
N LEU A 72 -24.01 22.77 -21.84
CA LEU A 72 -25.25 23.03 -22.58
C LEU A 72 -24.96 23.74 -23.91
N THR A 73 -24.10 24.75 -23.86
CA THR A 73 -23.58 25.51 -25.03
C THR A 73 -22.10 25.80 -24.82
N ASP A 74 -21.40 26.38 -25.82
CA ASP A 74 -19.96 26.70 -25.71
C ASP A 74 -19.63 27.70 -24.57
N GLN A 75 -20.65 28.27 -23.92
CA GLN A 75 -20.51 29.23 -22.83
C GLN A 75 -21.41 28.93 -21.64
N ARG A 76 -22.29 27.91 -21.69
CA ARG A 76 -23.24 27.61 -20.61
C ARG A 76 -23.07 26.19 -20.09
N TYR A 77 -23.09 26.09 -18.77
CA TYR A 77 -22.83 24.85 -18.06
C TYR A 77 -23.86 24.67 -16.94
N GLU A 78 -24.31 23.43 -16.74
CA GLU A 78 -25.18 23.01 -15.64
C GLU A 78 -24.37 22.22 -14.61
N ILE A 79 -24.49 22.53 -13.32
CA ILE A 79 -23.97 21.73 -12.21
C ILE A 79 -25.15 21.10 -11.48
N ARG A 80 -25.13 19.76 -11.39
CA ARG A 80 -26.14 18.97 -10.68
C ARG A 80 -25.50 18.12 -9.59
N TYR A 81 -26.07 18.16 -8.39
CA TYR A 81 -25.60 17.40 -7.23
C TYR A 81 -26.77 17.04 -6.31
N ASP A 82 -26.65 15.91 -5.63
CA ASP A 82 -27.63 15.46 -4.64
C ASP A 82 -27.36 16.19 -3.33
N ALA A 83 -28.20 17.17 -3.00
CA ALA A 83 -28.10 17.94 -1.76
C ALA A 83 -29.44 17.96 -1.03
N PRO A 84 -29.41 18.01 0.32
CA PRO A 84 -30.63 18.13 1.11
C PRO A 84 -31.37 19.45 0.79
N PRO A 85 -32.70 19.51 1.05
CA PRO A 85 -33.53 20.66 0.71
C PRO A 85 -33.00 21.99 1.29
N PRO A 86 -33.18 23.12 0.58
CA PRO A 86 -32.73 24.43 1.04
C PRO A 86 -33.38 24.80 2.39
N GLY A 87 -32.55 25.16 3.38
CA GLY A 87 -32.97 25.54 4.73
C GLY A 87 -32.32 24.74 5.86
N LEU A 88 -31.73 23.59 5.55
CA LEU A 88 -30.85 22.85 6.47
C LEU A 88 -29.40 23.19 6.12
N SER A 89 -28.83 24.15 6.84
CA SER A 89 -27.50 24.72 6.62
C SER A 89 -26.38 23.68 6.65
N GLU A 90 -25.65 23.51 5.54
CA GLU A 90 -24.25 23.06 5.51
C GLU A 90 -23.58 23.13 4.12
N PHE A 91 -24.33 23.23 3.02
CA PHE A 91 -23.76 23.29 1.66
C PHE A 91 -23.77 24.72 1.08
N ALA A 92 -22.58 25.32 0.98
CA ALA A 92 -22.37 26.56 0.25
C ALA A 92 -22.33 26.32 -1.27
N ALA A 93 -22.78 27.30 -2.05
CA ALA A 93 -22.77 27.22 -3.51
C ALA A 93 -21.33 27.08 -4.06
N PRO A 94 -21.11 26.37 -5.18
CA PRO A 94 -19.81 26.32 -5.85
C PRO A 94 -19.25 27.72 -6.15
N VAL A 95 -17.95 27.90 -5.99
CA VAL A 95 -17.24 29.12 -6.42
C VAL A 95 -16.75 28.90 -7.85
N LEU A 96 -17.21 29.76 -8.75
CA LEU A 96 -16.91 29.71 -10.17
C LEU A 96 -15.58 30.45 -10.49
N PRO A 97 -14.96 30.19 -11.66
CA PRO A 97 -13.90 31.02 -12.20
C PRO A 97 -14.32 32.50 -12.29
N GLY A 98 -13.36 33.43 -12.17
CA GLY A 98 -13.65 34.86 -12.03
C GLY A 98 -14.39 35.51 -13.21
N ASP A 99 -14.42 34.85 -14.37
CA ASP A 99 -15.10 35.27 -15.58
C ASP A 99 -16.45 34.55 -15.82
N CYS A 100 -16.90 33.74 -14.87
CA CYS A 100 -18.17 33.03 -14.91
C CYS A 100 -19.21 33.69 -14.00
N ARG A 101 -20.48 33.61 -14.39
CA ARG A 101 -21.61 34.16 -13.61
C ARG A 101 -22.75 33.15 -13.52
N TRP A 102 -23.43 33.11 -12.38
CA TRP A 102 -24.65 32.33 -12.20
C TRP A 102 -25.79 32.91 -13.05
N VAL A 103 -26.52 32.03 -13.73
CA VAL A 103 -27.72 32.38 -14.50
C VAL A 103 -28.94 31.99 -13.67
N PRO A 104 -29.86 32.92 -13.38
CA PRO A 104 -31.12 32.59 -12.72
C PRO A 104 -31.90 31.58 -13.55
N LEU A 105 -32.32 30.48 -12.94
CA LEU A 105 -33.13 29.45 -13.58
C LEU A 105 -34.61 29.83 -13.50
N ASP A 106 -35.26 29.98 -14.65
CA ASP A 106 -36.72 30.00 -14.74
C ASP A 106 -37.24 28.58 -14.43
N ALA A 107 -37.59 28.35 -13.16
CA ALA A 107 -38.37 27.21 -12.68
C ALA A 107 -38.05 25.83 -13.30
N ILE A 108 -36.87 25.27 -13.04
CA ILE A 108 -36.73 23.80 -13.08
C ILE A 108 -37.45 23.24 -11.85
N PRO A 109 -38.29 22.20 -11.97
CA PRO A 109 -38.83 21.51 -10.80
C PRO A 109 -37.66 20.99 -9.95
N GLN A 110 -37.42 21.66 -8.82
CA GLN A 110 -36.51 21.15 -7.81
C GLN A 110 -37.12 19.85 -7.30
N SER A 111 -36.51 18.74 -7.69
CA SER A 111 -36.79 17.45 -7.04
C SER A 111 -36.26 17.53 -5.62
N GLU A 112 -36.98 16.92 -4.68
CA GLU A 112 -36.64 16.87 -3.25
C GLU A 112 -35.25 16.23 -2.97
N VAL A 113 -34.62 15.65 -4.00
CA VAL A 113 -33.39 14.84 -3.93
C VAL A 113 -32.18 15.48 -4.64
N SER A 114 -32.38 16.40 -5.60
CA SER A 114 -31.28 16.89 -6.45
C SER A 114 -31.35 18.40 -6.72
N THR A 115 -30.24 19.10 -6.50
CA THR A 115 -30.09 20.53 -6.81
C THR A 115 -29.41 20.71 -8.18
N SER A 116 -29.97 21.58 -9.02
CA SER A 116 -29.37 22.00 -10.30
C SER A 116 -29.14 23.51 -10.32
N LEU A 117 -27.94 23.92 -10.72
CA LEU A 117 -27.53 25.31 -10.86
C LEU A 117 -26.89 25.52 -12.24
N VAL A 118 -27.18 26.63 -12.91
CA VAL A 118 -26.63 26.94 -14.24
C VAL A 118 -25.76 28.19 -14.18
N PHE A 119 -24.59 28.12 -14.83
CA PHE A 119 -23.69 29.26 -14.97
C PHE A 119 -23.24 29.46 -16.41
N GLU A 120 -22.80 30.68 -16.71
CA GLU A 120 -22.33 31.11 -18.01
C GLU A 120 -20.92 31.68 -17.89
N ALA A 121 -20.01 31.25 -18.78
CA ALA A 121 -18.66 31.78 -18.92
C ALA A 121 -18.66 32.94 -19.92
N ASN A 122 -18.07 34.08 -19.57
CA ASN A 122 -18.11 35.28 -20.41
C ASN A 122 -17.24 35.12 -21.67
N ASN A 123 -17.89 34.93 -22.83
CA ASN A 123 -17.25 34.95 -24.16
C ASN A 123 -16.14 33.91 -24.40
N ARG A 124 -16.05 32.84 -23.59
CA ARG A 124 -15.16 31.70 -23.83
C ARG A 124 -15.72 30.41 -23.26
N ALA A 125 -15.26 29.29 -23.79
CA ALA A 125 -15.45 27.98 -23.17
C ALA A 125 -14.54 27.86 -21.93
N LEU A 126 -14.94 26.99 -21.00
CA LEU A 126 -14.04 26.57 -19.92
C LEU A 126 -12.79 25.95 -20.55
N GLY A 127 -11.62 26.35 -20.09
CA GLY A 127 -10.32 25.86 -20.54
C GLY A 127 -9.66 24.95 -19.49
N PRO A 128 -8.50 24.36 -19.83
CA PRO A 128 -7.79 23.45 -18.93
C PRO A 128 -7.31 24.08 -17.62
N ASP A 129 -7.06 25.38 -17.60
CA ASP A 129 -6.55 26.11 -16.42
C ASP A 129 -7.66 26.52 -15.44
N ASP A 130 -8.92 26.38 -15.83
CA ASP A 130 -10.06 26.79 -15.01
C ASP A 130 -10.27 25.86 -13.81
N ARG A 131 -10.80 26.46 -12.74
CA ARG A 131 -11.04 25.78 -11.47
C ARG A 131 -12.41 26.14 -10.93
N ILE A 132 -13.18 25.13 -10.57
CA ILE A 132 -14.42 25.30 -9.81
C ILE A 132 -14.13 24.80 -8.38
N ILE A 133 -14.40 25.62 -7.38
CA ILE A 133 -14.17 25.25 -5.98
C ILE A 133 -15.49 24.85 -5.38
N LEU A 134 -15.58 23.61 -4.89
CA LEU A 134 -16.72 23.16 -4.12
C LEU A 134 -16.35 23.35 -2.64
N PRO A 135 -16.95 24.32 -1.92
CA PRO A 135 -16.60 24.65 -0.54
C PRO A 135 -17.14 23.62 0.47
N TRP A 136 -17.25 22.36 0.04
CA TRP A 136 -17.86 21.28 0.79
C TRP A 136 -16.80 20.51 1.56
N GLN A 137 -17.14 20.07 2.76
CA GLN A 137 -16.26 19.29 3.62
C GLN A 137 -16.49 17.80 3.34
N GLY A 138 -15.42 17.03 3.09
CA GLY A 138 -15.55 15.68 2.56
C GLY A 138 -14.25 14.90 2.44
N ASN A 139 -14.30 13.66 1.92
CA ASN A 139 -13.10 12.91 1.51
C ASN A 139 -12.73 13.29 0.06
N GLY A 140 -13.67 13.94 -0.63
CA GLY A 140 -13.64 14.25 -2.04
C GLY A 140 -15.00 13.99 -2.66
N VAL A 141 -15.10 14.24 -3.96
CA VAL A 141 -16.30 13.99 -4.75
C VAL A 141 -15.93 13.51 -6.15
N LEU A 142 -16.71 12.58 -6.69
CA LEU A 142 -16.60 12.17 -8.09
C LEU A 142 -17.29 13.22 -8.96
N VAL A 143 -16.52 13.92 -9.80
CA VAL A 143 -17.06 14.88 -10.76
C VAL A 143 -17.16 14.24 -12.12
N THR A 144 -18.36 14.25 -12.70
CA THR A 144 -18.64 13.82 -14.07
C THR A 144 -18.85 15.05 -14.94
N MET A 145 -17.95 15.31 -15.88
CA MET A 145 -18.14 16.30 -16.94
C MET A 145 -18.77 15.64 -18.16
N ARG A 146 -19.81 16.26 -18.72
CA ARG A 146 -20.45 15.87 -19.98
C ARG A 146 -20.29 17.01 -20.97
N TRP A 147 -19.47 16.79 -21.99
CA TRP A 147 -19.22 17.74 -23.06
C TRP A 147 -20.29 17.62 -24.15
N ARG A 148 -20.57 18.72 -24.86
CA ARG A 148 -21.59 18.74 -25.92
C ARG A 148 -21.25 17.82 -27.08
N ASN A 149 -19.97 17.60 -27.35
CA ASN A 149 -19.47 16.68 -28.37
C ASN A 149 -19.76 15.20 -28.07
N GLY A 150 -20.37 14.89 -26.92
CA GLY A 150 -20.67 13.53 -26.47
C GLY A 150 -19.57 12.91 -25.59
N ASN A 151 -18.41 13.55 -25.47
CA ASN A 151 -17.35 13.11 -24.59
C ASN A 151 -17.78 13.27 -23.13
N GLN A 152 -17.37 12.32 -22.29
CA GLN A 152 -17.53 12.44 -20.85
C GLN A 152 -16.19 12.24 -20.18
N ALA A 153 -15.92 13.05 -19.18
CA ALA A 153 -14.77 12.92 -18.30
C ALA A 153 -15.26 12.65 -16.89
N ARG A 154 -14.59 11.77 -16.16
CA ARG A 154 -14.88 11.50 -14.76
C ARG A 154 -13.59 11.53 -13.98
N GLU A 155 -13.54 12.31 -12.93
CA GLU A 155 -12.36 12.40 -12.07
C GLU A 155 -12.79 12.58 -10.61
N TYR A 156 -12.13 11.87 -9.72
CA TYR A 156 -12.33 12.00 -8.28
C TYR A 156 -11.42 13.11 -7.73
N PHE A 157 -12.02 14.14 -7.13
CA PHE A 157 -11.29 15.26 -6.54
C PHE A 157 -11.29 15.15 -5.03
N ARG A 158 -10.11 15.05 -4.42
CA ARG A 158 -9.95 15.00 -2.96
C ARG A 158 -10.23 16.37 -2.33
N SER A 159 -10.77 16.37 -1.11
CA SER A 159 -10.97 17.60 -0.32
C SER A 159 -9.65 18.14 0.22
N GLY A 160 -9.46 19.45 0.15
CA GLY A 160 -8.32 20.18 0.72
C GLY A 160 -8.74 21.25 1.72
N ALA A 161 -7.77 22.05 2.18
CA ALA A 161 -8.01 23.13 3.16
C ALA A 161 -8.97 24.22 2.63
N GLU A 162 -8.99 24.45 1.32
CA GLU A 162 -9.84 25.42 0.63
C GLU A 162 -11.12 24.79 0.04
N GLY A 163 -11.43 23.54 0.41
CA GLY A 163 -12.49 22.74 -0.19
C GLY A 163 -12.00 21.82 -1.32
N ILE A 164 -12.91 21.34 -2.15
CA ILE A 164 -12.60 20.45 -3.27
C ILE A 164 -12.36 21.29 -4.52
N ILE A 165 -11.13 21.30 -5.02
CA ILE A 165 -10.72 22.09 -6.19
C ILE A 165 -10.88 21.23 -7.45
N VAL A 166 -11.97 21.44 -8.18
CA VAL A 166 -12.26 20.80 -9.47
C VAL A 166 -11.45 21.51 -10.56
N ARG A 167 -10.36 20.88 -10.99
CA ARG A 167 -9.48 21.37 -12.06
C ARG A 167 -10.03 20.92 -13.41
N MET A 168 -10.49 21.88 -14.21
CA MET A 168 -11.12 21.58 -15.50
C MET A 168 -10.15 20.91 -16.49
N GLY A 169 -8.84 21.12 -16.39
CA GLY A 169 -7.85 20.41 -17.21
C GLY A 169 -7.88 18.89 -17.05
N MET A 170 -8.23 18.38 -15.87
CA MET A 170 -8.38 16.93 -15.66
C MET A 170 -9.69 16.39 -16.28
N LEU A 171 -10.67 17.27 -16.50
CA LEU A 171 -11.95 16.96 -17.13
C LEU A 171 -11.97 17.28 -18.64
N HIS A 172 -10.97 18.01 -19.15
CA HIS A 172 -10.69 18.19 -20.57
C HIS A 172 -9.81 17.07 -21.14
N ALA A 173 -8.89 16.52 -20.34
CA ALA A 173 -7.87 15.57 -20.77
C ALA A 173 -8.37 14.14 -21.09
N THR A 174 -9.67 13.96 -21.28
CA THR A 174 -10.26 12.75 -21.86
C THR A 174 -10.71 13.01 -23.29
N ASP A 175 -9.81 13.57 -24.09
CA ASP A 175 -9.61 12.94 -25.39
C ASP A 175 -9.24 11.50 -25.08
N GLY A 176 -9.94 10.51 -25.62
CA GLY A 176 -9.69 9.07 -25.42
C GLY A 176 -8.31 8.58 -25.92
N SER A 177 -7.29 9.44 -25.90
CA SER A 177 -5.90 9.13 -26.21
C SER A 177 -5.37 8.10 -25.23
N MET A 178 -5.00 6.94 -25.78
CA MET A 178 -4.38 5.85 -25.03
C MET A 178 -3.14 6.28 -24.24
N ALA A 179 -2.43 7.33 -24.67
CA ALA A 179 -1.27 7.84 -23.95
C ALA A 179 -1.63 8.50 -22.61
N ALA A 180 -2.74 9.26 -22.56
CA ALA A 180 -3.22 9.88 -21.33
C ALA A 180 -3.73 8.82 -20.34
N ALA A 181 -4.49 7.84 -20.83
CA ALA A 181 -4.92 6.69 -20.05
C ALA A 181 -3.72 5.89 -19.52
N ALA A 182 -2.71 5.64 -20.37
CA ALA A 182 -1.50 4.94 -19.99
C ALA A 182 -0.77 5.60 -18.83
N GLY A 183 -0.49 6.90 -18.94
CA GLY A 183 0.20 7.65 -17.89
C GLY A 183 -0.59 7.66 -16.58
N ARG A 184 -1.89 7.95 -16.65
CA ARG A 184 -2.77 8.04 -15.47
C ARG A 184 -2.86 6.70 -14.73
N PHE A 185 -3.25 5.63 -15.41
CA PHE A 185 -3.48 4.34 -14.75
C PHE A 185 -2.18 3.66 -14.32
N THR A 186 -1.08 3.82 -15.07
CA THR A 186 0.24 3.34 -14.63
C THR A 186 0.67 4.02 -13.33
N ARG A 187 0.47 5.33 -13.21
CA ARG A 187 0.74 6.08 -11.98
C ARG A 187 -0.12 5.59 -10.82
N ILE A 188 -1.43 5.41 -11.04
CA ILE A 188 -2.36 4.89 -10.02
C ILE A 188 -1.94 3.49 -9.55
N GLY A 189 -1.57 2.58 -10.46
CA GLY A 189 -1.09 1.24 -10.09
C GLY A 189 0.21 1.25 -9.29
N PHE A 190 1.14 2.14 -9.66
CA PHE A 190 2.37 2.34 -8.90
C PHE A 190 2.10 2.89 -7.49
N GLU A 191 1.21 3.88 -7.36
CA GLU A 191 0.81 4.46 -6.08
C GLU A 191 0.05 3.46 -5.21
N HIS A 192 -0.76 2.57 -5.81
CA HIS A 192 -1.45 1.50 -5.11
C HIS A 192 -0.46 0.56 -4.39
N ILE A 193 0.59 0.10 -5.08
CA ILE A 193 1.60 -0.78 -4.47
C ILE A 193 2.48 -0.05 -3.46
N SER A 194 2.89 1.18 -3.78
CA SER A 194 3.78 1.94 -2.89
C SER A 194 3.08 2.46 -1.64
N GLY A 195 1.76 2.74 -1.70
CA GLY A 195 0.94 3.12 -0.55
C GLY A 195 0.42 1.93 0.26
N GLY A 196 0.26 0.76 -0.36
CA GLY A 196 -0.24 -0.44 0.30
C GLY A 196 0.83 -1.20 1.07
N LEU A 197 0.91 -0.99 2.39
CA LEU A 197 1.90 -1.68 3.23
C LEU A 197 1.81 -3.21 3.14
N ASP A 198 0.61 -3.78 2.99
CA ASP A 198 0.41 -5.22 2.77
C ASP A 198 1.20 -5.73 1.56
N HIS A 199 1.18 -4.99 0.44
CA HIS A 199 1.89 -5.36 -0.78
C HIS A 199 3.40 -5.33 -0.58
N LEU A 200 3.92 -4.28 0.08
CA LEU A 200 5.35 -4.16 0.35
C LEU A 200 5.83 -5.27 1.32
N LEU A 201 5.06 -5.57 2.36
CA LEU A 201 5.35 -6.66 3.28
C LEU A 201 5.29 -8.02 2.61
N PHE A 202 4.32 -8.24 1.71
CA PHE A 202 4.24 -9.46 0.91
C PHE A 202 5.50 -9.66 0.06
N ILE A 203 5.94 -8.65 -0.68
CA ILE A 203 7.17 -8.70 -1.50
C ILE A 203 8.41 -8.89 -0.62
N ALA A 204 8.46 -8.23 0.54
CA ALA A 204 9.53 -8.42 1.51
C ALA A 204 9.58 -9.87 2.01
N GLY A 205 8.43 -10.50 2.28
CA GLY A 205 8.35 -11.92 2.63
C GLY A 205 8.82 -12.82 1.49
N LEU A 206 8.43 -12.54 0.24
CA LEU A 206 8.92 -13.27 -0.93
C LEU A 206 10.44 -13.15 -1.10
N LEU A 207 11.00 -11.96 -0.88
CA LEU A 207 12.46 -11.74 -0.91
C LEU A 207 13.21 -12.55 0.14
N LEU A 208 12.62 -12.76 1.32
CA LEU A 208 13.21 -13.53 2.40
C LEU A 208 13.14 -15.05 2.15
N LEU A 209 12.11 -15.50 1.44
CA LEU A 209 11.80 -16.91 1.20
C LEU A 209 12.36 -17.45 -0.13
N VAL A 210 12.24 -16.69 -1.21
CA VAL A 210 12.53 -17.13 -2.58
C VAL A 210 13.99 -16.86 -2.95
N ASN A 211 14.73 -17.93 -3.21
CA ASN A 211 16.11 -17.83 -3.69
C ASN A 211 16.17 -17.75 -5.22
N GLY A 212 16.92 -16.75 -5.72
CA GLY A 212 17.24 -16.57 -7.14
C GLY A 212 16.40 -15.50 -7.84
N LYS A 213 17.07 -14.61 -8.58
CA LYS A 213 16.44 -13.45 -9.26
C LYS A 213 15.34 -13.85 -10.24
N LYS A 214 15.60 -14.85 -11.08
CA LYS A 214 14.62 -15.37 -12.07
C LYS A 214 13.38 -15.93 -11.38
N ARG A 215 13.57 -16.69 -10.29
CA ARG A 215 12.48 -17.32 -9.56
C ARG A 215 11.62 -16.27 -8.84
N LEU A 216 12.25 -15.26 -8.25
CA LEU A 216 11.56 -14.12 -7.64
C LEU A 216 10.75 -13.34 -8.67
N PHE A 217 11.35 -12.98 -9.81
CA PHE A 217 10.68 -12.30 -10.91
C PHE A 217 9.42 -13.05 -11.34
N LEU A 218 9.54 -14.34 -11.67
CA LEU A 218 8.39 -15.17 -12.06
C LEU A 218 7.31 -15.26 -10.96
N THR A 219 7.71 -15.19 -9.69
CA THR A 219 6.78 -15.25 -8.55
C THR A 219 6.00 -13.95 -8.39
N ILE A 220 6.66 -12.80 -8.58
CA ILE A 220 6.03 -11.48 -8.59
C ILE A 220 5.08 -11.36 -9.78
N THR A 221 5.55 -11.69 -10.98
CA THR A 221 4.70 -11.63 -12.18
C THR A 221 3.50 -12.58 -12.10
N ALA A 222 3.65 -13.77 -11.50
CA ALA A 222 2.53 -14.68 -11.27
C ALA A 222 1.47 -14.08 -10.34
N PHE A 223 1.88 -13.34 -9.30
CA PHE A 223 0.96 -12.59 -8.45
C PHE A 223 0.20 -11.55 -9.27
N THR A 224 0.90 -10.74 -10.07
CA THR A 224 0.30 -9.66 -10.85
C THR A 224 -0.70 -10.19 -11.89
N ILE A 225 -0.37 -11.28 -12.57
CA ILE A 225 -1.29 -11.91 -13.54
C ILE A 225 -2.58 -12.38 -12.84
N ALA A 226 -2.45 -13.06 -11.70
CA ALA A 226 -3.60 -13.56 -10.95
C ALA A 226 -4.43 -12.42 -10.33
N HIS A 227 -3.76 -11.39 -9.83
CA HIS A 227 -4.36 -10.15 -9.35
C HIS A 227 -5.15 -9.45 -10.46
N SER A 228 -4.54 -9.31 -11.63
CA SER A 228 -5.18 -8.73 -12.83
C SER A 228 -6.46 -9.45 -13.19
N LEU A 229 -6.44 -10.80 -13.16
CA LEU A 229 -7.58 -11.62 -13.54
C LEU A 229 -8.78 -11.37 -12.62
N THR A 230 -8.54 -11.38 -11.31
CA THR A 230 -9.62 -11.24 -10.33
C THR A 230 -10.11 -9.80 -10.21
N LEU A 231 -9.20 -8.82 -10.31
CA LEU A 231 -9.57 -7.42 -10.43
C LEU A 231 -10.44 -7.17 -11.67
N ALA A 232 -10.11 -7.79 -12.81
CA ALA A 232 -10.91 -7.69 -14.02
C ALA A 232 -12.32 -8.30 -13.85
N LEU A 233 -12.41 -9.49 -13.25
CA LEU A 233 -13.69 -10.13 -12.97
C LEU A 233 -14.56 -9.29 -12.03
N ALA A 234 -13.95 -8.69 -11.02
CA ALA A 234 -14.66 -7.86 -10.07
C ALA A 234 -15.07 -6.50 -10.66
N ALA A 235 -14.20 -5.85 -11.45
CA ALA A 235 -14.51 -4.61 -12.18
C ALA A 235 -15.61 -4.78 -13.24
N LEU A 236 -15.73 -5.98 -13.82
CA LEU A 236 -16.83 -6.33 -14.73
C LEU A 236 -18.13 -6.72 -14.02
N GLY A 237 -18.13 -6.75 -12.68
CA GLY A 237 -19.28 -7.15 -11.87
C GLY A 237 -19.59 -8.65 -11.92
N VAL A 238 -18.64 -9.49 -12.35
CA VAL A 238 -18.82 -10.96 -12.41
C VAL A 238 -18.72 -11.58 -11.02
N ILE A 239 -17.83 -11.05 -10.18
CA ILE A 239 -17.61 -11.51 -8.81
C ILE A 239 -17.77 -10.31 -7.86
N HIS A 240 -18.51 -10.52 -6.78
CA HIS A 240 -18.65 -9.53 -5.72
C HIS A 240 -18.43 -10.22 -4.37
N VAL A 241 -17.47 -9.73 -3.60
CA VAL A 241 -17.11 -10.26 -2.28
C VAL A 241 -16.92 -9.06 -1.35
N PRO A 242 -17.43 -9.11 -0.10
CA PRO A 242 -17.20 -8.06 0.89
C PRO A 242 -15.70 -7.82 1.10
N GLY A 243 -15.31 -6.57 1.34
CA GLY A 243 -13.90 -6.19 1.45
C GLY A 243 -13.24 -6.72 2.73
N GLU A 244 -13.95 -6.66 3.85
CA GLU A 244 -13.44 -6.93 5.19
C GLU A 244 -12.88 -8.37 5.31
N PRO A 245 -13.59 -9.43 4.86
CA PRO A 245 -13.03 -10.78 4.84
C PRO A 245 -11.82 -10.93 3.92
N VAL A 246 -11.80 -10.21 2.79
CA VAL A 246 -10.68 -10.27 1.84
C VAL A 246 -9.43 -9.66 2.47
N GLU A 247 -9.55 -8.51 3.12
CA GLU A 247 -8.43 -7.85 3.80
C GLU A 247 -7.84 -8.69 4.95
N ALA A 248 -8.69 -9.40 5.70
CA ALA A 248 -8.23 -10.36 6.70
C ALA A 248 -7.43 -11.51 6.04
N ILE A 249 -7.93 -12.09 4.95
CA ILE A 249 -7.20 -13.16 4.24
C ILE A 249 -5.89 -12.65 3.63
N ILE A 250 -5.84 -11.39 3.18
CA ILE A 250 -4.61 -10.74 2.73
C ILE A 250 -3.57 -10.71 3.86
N ALA A 251 -3.94 -10.26 5.07
CA ALA A 251 -3.04 -10.28 6.23
C ALA A 251 -2.57 -11.71 6.56
N LEU A 252 -3.49 -12.68 6.50
CA LEU A 252 -3.17 -14.10 6.71
C LEU A 252 -2.16 -14.65 5.69
N SER A 253 -2.22 -14.20 4.43
CA SER A 253 -1.26 -14.61 3.39
C SER A 253 0.18 -14.18 3.72
N ILE A 254 0.35 -12.99 4.28
CA ILE A 254 1.65 -12.44 4.71
C ILE A 254 2.17 -13.22 5.92
N LEU A 255 1.26 -13.54 6.86
CA LEU A 255 1.59 -14.38 8.02
C LEU A 255 2.06 -15.77 7.58
N LEU A 256 1.39 -16.37 6.60
CA LEU A 256 1.79 -17.66 6.04
C LEU A 256 3.21 -17.60 5.41
N LEU A 257 3.54 -16.51 4.70
CA LEU A 257 4.88 -16.26 4.18
C LEU A 257 5.95 -16.19 5.29
N ALA A 258 5.65 -15.50 6.38
CA ALA A 258 6.53 -15.40 7.54
C ALA A 258 6.79 -16.78 8.18
N VAL A 259 5.72 -17.56 8.39
CA VAL A 259 5.79 -18.91 8.95
C VAL A 259 6.55 -19.87 8.04
N GLU A 260 6.26 -19.86 6.74
CA GLU A 260 6.97 -20.70 5.76
C GLU A 260 8.46 -20.32 5.67
N GLY A 261 8.80 -19.04 5.75
CA GLY A 261 10.19 -18.61 5.80
C GLY A 261 10.94 -19.11 7.04
N LEU A 262 10.30 -19.06 8.21
CA LEU A 262 10.87 -19.65 9.44
C LEU A 262 11.04 -21.17 9.32
N ALA A 263 10.05 -21.87 8.74
CA ALA A 263 10.11 -23.31 8.53
C ALA A 263 11.24 -23.70 7.56
N ALA A 264 11.40 -22.95 6.46
CA ALA A 264 12.46 -23.16 5.49
C ALA A 264 13.85 -23.00 6.11
N LYS A 265 14.05 -22.01 7.00
CA LYS A 265 15.32 -21.85 7.75
C LYS A 265 15.62 -22.99 8.71
N ARG A 266 14.61 -23.74 9.14
CA ARG A 266 14.74 -24.95 9.98
C ARG A 266 14.86 -26.24 9.14
N GLY A 267 15.07 -26.13 7.83
CA GLY A 267 15.21 -27.28 6.92
C GLY A 267 13.88 -27.91 6.49
N ARG A 268 12.73 -27.30 6.81
CA ARG A 268 11.41 -27.78 6.41
C ARG A 268 10.91 -26.99 5.21
N ALA A 269 11.16 -27.49 4.00
CA ALA A 269 10.71 -26.85 2.77
C ALA A 269 9.20 -27.04 2.56
N GLY A 270 8.43 -26.00 2.88
CA GLY A 270 6.99 -25.89 2.65
C GLY A 270 6.59 -25.67 1.19
N LEU A 271 5.29 -25.49 0.96
CA LEU A 271 4.72 -25.35 -0.39
C LEU A 271 5.22 -24.08 -1.08
N THR A 272 5.22 -22.95 -0.37
CA THR A 272 5.70 -21.65 -0.90
C THR A 272 7.19 -21.70 -1.21
N SER A 273 7.99 -22.43 -0.43
CA SER A 273 9.42 -22.62 -0.74
C SER A 273 9.66 -23.48 -1.99
N ARG A 274 8.76 -24.40 -2.33
CA ARG A 274 8.90 -25.32 -3.48
C ARG A 274 8.27 -24.77 -4.76
N TRP A 275 7.08 -24.17 -4.62
CA TRP A 275 6.27 -23.65 -5.72
C TRP A 275 5.82 -22.21 -5.43
N PRO A 276 6.76 -21.27 -5.26
CA PRO A 276 6.45 -19.91 -4.85
C PRO A 276 5.52 -19.20 -5.83
N TRP A 277 5.69 -19.44 -7.13
CA TRP A 277 4.86 -18.86 -8.18
C TRP A 277 3.39 -19.30 -8.10
N LEU A 278 3.11 -20.57 -7.75
CA LEU A 278 1.74 -21.05 -7.56
C LEU A 278 1.08 -20.41 -6.35
N VAL A 279 1.80 -20.39 -5.22
CA VAL A 279 1.27 -19.81 -3.98
C VAL A 279 1.07 -18.31 -4.11
N SER A 280 2.05 -17.60 -4.68
CA SER A 280 1.99 -16.17 -4.96
C SER A 280 0.86 -15.83 -5.93
N GLY A 281 0.65 -16.65 -6.98
CA GLY A 281 -0.52 -16.53 -7.85
C GLY A 281 -1.84 -16.70 -7.08
N GLY A 282 -1.93 -17.70 -6.19
CA GLY A 282 -3.11 -17.90 -5.34
C GLY A 282 -3.42 -16.70 -4.45
N PHE A 283 -2.40 -16.08 -3.85
CA PHE A 283 -2.58 -14.84 -3.09
C PHE A 283 -2.94 -13.66 -3.99
N GLY A 284 -2.35 -13.57 -5.18
CA GLY A 284 -2.69 -12.57 -6.19
C GLY A 284 -4.19 -12.57 -6.52
N LEU A 285 -4.78 -13.76 -6.70
CA LEU A 285 -6.24 -13.90 -6.90
C LEU A 285 -7.02 -13.22 -5.77
N ILE A 286 -6.64 -13.45 -4.52
CA ILE A 286 -7.37 -12.90 -3.37
C ILE A 286 -7.16 -11.38 -3.27
N HIS A 287 -5.92 -10.92 -3.47
CA HIS A 287 -5.59 -9.48 -3.45
C HIS A 287 -6.37 -8.68 -4.49
N GLY A 288 -6.65 -9.26 -5.66
CA GLY A 288 -7.41 -8.56 -6.72
C GLY A 288 -8.84 -8.21 -6.32
N LEU A 289 -9.42 -8.95 -5.36
CA LEU A 289 -10.79 -8.71 -4.89
C LEU A 289 -10.87 -7.47 -3.99
N ALA A 290 -9.82 -7.18 -3.19
CA ALA A 290 -9.84 -6.08 -2.23
C ALA A 290 -9.92 -4.70 -2.91
N PHE A 291 -9.40 -4.58 -4.13
CA PHE A 291 -9.36 -3.30 -4.85
C PHE A 291 -10.56 -3.09 -5.81
N ALA A 292 -11.48 -4.05 -5.89
CA ALA A 292 -12.59 -4.04 -6.82
C ALA A 292 -13.56 -2.87 -6.62
N GLY A 293 -13.90 -2.56 -5.36
CA GLY A 293 -14.79 -1.45 -5.02
C GLY A 293 -14.21 -0.10 -5.46
N ALA A 294 -12.94 0.14 -5.15
CA ALA A 294 -12.25 1.39 -5.49
C ALA A 294 -12.16 1.65 -7.00
N LEU A 295 -12.09 0.60 -7.83
CA LEU A 295 -12.10 0.75 -9.29
C LEU A 295 -13.52 0.99 -9.84
N GLY A 296 -14.55 0.41 -9.22
CA GLY A 296 -15.95 0.69 -9.52
C GLY A 296 -16.31 2.15 -9.30
N ASP A 297 -15.77 2.75 -8.23
CA ASP A 297 -15.96 4.16 -7.88
C ASP A 297 -15.33 5.14 -8.88
N LEU A 298 -14.40 4.68 -9.72
CA LEU A 298 -13.82 5.51 -10.80
C LEU A 298 -14.81 5.76 -11.94
N GLY A 299 -15.96 5.09 -11.96
CA GLY A 299 -17.03 5.32 -12.93
C GLY A 299 -16.61 5.08 -14.38
N LEU A 300 -15.65 4.17 -14.63
CA LEU A 300 -15.12 3.90 -15.97
C LEU A 300 -16.20 3.39 -16.91
N THR A 301 -16.17 3.83 -18.18
CA THR A 301 -16.99 3.23 -19.22
C THR A 301 -16.46 1.84 -19.59
N ARG A 302 -17.31 0.95 -20.15
CA ARG A 302 -16.89 -0.41 -20.55
C ARG A 302 -15.67 -0.44 -21.47
N THR A 303 -15.51 0.59 -22.31
CA THR A 303 -14.38 0.75 -23.23
C THR A 303 -13.09 1.20 -22.55
N GLU A 304 -13.17 1.83 -21.38
CA GLU A 304 -12.02 2.30 -20.61
C GLU A 304 -11.49 1.26 -19.61
N ILE A 305 -12.32 0.29 -19.22
CA ILE A 305 -11.96 -0.75 -18.25
C ILE A 305 -10.73 -1.54 -18.68
N ALA A 306 -10.68 -2.01 -19.93
CA ALA A 306 -9.55 -2.82 -20.39
C ALA A 306 -8.21 -2.05 -20.43
N PRO A 307 -8.13 -0.84 -21.02
CA PRO A 307 -6.94 0.00 -20.92
C PRO A 307 -6.57 0.34 -19.46
N ALA A 308 -7.56 0.67 -18.63
CA ALA A 308 -7.34 0.98 -17.22
C ALA A 308 -6.69 -0.18 -16.48
N LEU A 309 -7.23 -1.39 -16.61
CA LEU A 309 -6.70 -2.60 -15.99
C LEU A 309 -5.29 -2.92 -16.49
N LEU A 310 -5.04 -2.82 -17.80
CA LEU A 310 -3.72 -3.10 -18.37
C LEU A 310 -2.66 -2.16 -17.78
N PHE A 311 -2.87 -0.85 -17.88
CA PHE A 311 -1.89 0.14 -17.44
C PHE A 311 -1.77 0.19 -15.92
N PHE A 312 -2.87 0.00 -15.18
CA PHE A 312 -2.82 -0.19 -13.73
C PHE A 312 -1.90 -1.35 -13.35
N ASN A 313 -2.08 -2.53 -13.96
CA ASN A 313 -1.25 -3.69 -13.63
C ASN A 313 0.21 -3.55 -14.08
N LEU A 314 0.49 -2.80 -15.16
CA LEU A 314 1.86 -2.42 -15.51
C LEU A 314 2.50 -1.54 -14.44
N GLY A 315 1.74 -0.58 -13.90
CA GLY A 315 2.17 0.24 -12.76
C GLY A 315 2.45 -0.59 -11.51
N VAL A 316 1.58 -1.57 -11.22
CA VAL A 316 1.73 -2.53 -10.12
C VAL A 316 3.02 -3.33 -10.27
N GLU A 317 3.21 -4.02 -11.40
CA GLU A 317 4.43 -4.83 -11.65
C GLU A 317 5.69 -3.96 -11.54
N ALA A 318 5.68 -2.76 -12.12
CA ALA A 318 6.80 -1.83 -12.06
C ALA A 318 7.13 -1.44 -10.60
N GLY A 319 6.10 -1.12 -9.80
CA GLY A 319 6.26 -0.80 -8.38
C GLY A 319 6.83 -1.97 -7.58
N GLN A 320 6.34 -3.19 -7.82
CA GLN A 320 6.80 -4.39 -7.13
C GLN A 320 8.26 -4.71 -7.47
N LEU A 321 8.62 -4.66 -8.75
CA LEU A 321 9.99 -4.91 -9.21
C LEU A 321 10.97 -3.84 -8.75
N LEU A 322 10.55 -2.57 -8.74
CA LEU A 322 11.36 -1.47 -8.23
C LEU A 322 11.64 -1.64 -6.72
N PHE A 323 10.62 -1.92 -5.93
CA PHE A 323 10.77 -2.19 -4.50
C PHE A 323 11.68 -3.41 -4.24
N ALA A 324 11.45 -4.50 -4.96
CA ALA A 324 12.28 -5.70 -4.85
C ALA A 324 13.74 -5.43 -5.23
N GLY A 325 13.96 -4.68 -6.32
CA GLY A 325 15.28 -4.25 -6.76
C GLY A 325 16.00 -3.36 -5.74
N ALA A 326 15.30 -2.38 -5.17
CA ALA A 326 15.83 -1.51 -4.13
C ALA A 326 16.23 -2.30 -2.88
N CYS A 327 15.38 -3.22 -2.41
CA CYS A 327 15.70 -4.10 -1.29
C CYS A 327 16.95 -4.96 -1.58
N LEU A 328 17.05 -5.54 -2.78
CA LEU A 328 18.20 -6.34 -3.17
C LEU A 328 19.49 -5.50 -3.23
N LEU A 329 19.42 -4.26 -3.70
CA LEU A 329 20.56 -3.34 -3.77
C LEU A 329 21.05 -2.96 -2.37
N ILE A 330 20.13 -2.60 -1.47
CA ILE A 330 20.44 -2.26 -0.07
C ILE A 330 21.04 -3.46 0.67
N LEU A 331 20.50 -4.66 0.43
CA LEU A 331 20.96 -5.90 1.09
C LEU A 331 22.22 -6.49 0.45
N TRP A 332 22.62 -6.05 -0.75
CA TRP A 332 23.79 -6.56 -1.47
C TRP A 332 25.11 -6.38 -0.70
N PRO A 333 25.48 -5.17 -0.21
CA PRO A 333 26.71 -4.99 0.57
C PRO A 333 26.69 -5.77 1.88
N LEU A 334 25.51 -5.90 2.51
CA LEU A 334 25.34 -6.67 3.75
C LEU A 334 25.52 -8.19 3.55
N ARG A 335 25.46 -8.70 2.30
CA ARG A 335 25.77 -10.10 2.00
C ARG A 335 27.27 -10.40 2.05
N ALA A 336 28.14 -9.41 1.85
CA ALA A 336 29.59 -9.60 2.01
C ALA A 336 30.00 -9.65 3.49
N VAL A 337 29.25 -8.97 4.36
CA VAL A 337 29.47 -8.93 5.83
C VAL A 337 28.84 -10.13 6.55
N LYS A 338 28.10 -10.99 5.83
CA LYS A 338 27.25 -12.06 6.39
C LYS A 338 27.98 -13.25 7.03
N ALA A 339 29.30 -13.32 6.96
CA ALA A 339 30.04 -14.47 7.51
C ALA A 339 29.82 -14.61 9.03
N ASP A 340 29.69 -13.50 9.76
CA ASP A 340 29.68 -13.50 11.24
C ASP A 340 28.35 -13.07 11.89
N CYS A 341 27.28 -12.87 11.13
CA CYS A 341 26.00 -12.45 11.70
C CYS A 341 25.29 -13.60 12.47
N PRO A 342 24.83 -13.36 13.71
CA PRO A 342 24.14 -14.38 14.50
C PRO A 342 22.82 -14.79 13.84
N ALA A 343 22.40 -16.04 14.06
CA ALA A 343 21.18 -16.59 13.48
C ALA A 343 19.92 -15.78 13.87
N SER A 344 19.92 -15.15 15.04
CA SER A 344 18.85 -14.25 15.51
C SER A 344 18.61 -13.07 14.57
N LEU A 345 19.68 -12.40 14.11
CA LEU A 345 19.56 -11.28 13.18
C LEU A 345 19.02 -11.73 11.81
N ARG A 346 19.38 -12.95 11.36
CA ARG A 346 18.85 -13.54 10.12
C ARG A 346 17.37 -13.93 10.19
N LEU A 347 16.86 -14.18 11.39
CA LEU A 347 15.46 -14.56 11.63
C LEU A 347 14.57 -13.36 11.95
N SER A 348 15.14 -12.24 12.41
CA SER A 348 14.44 -11.02 12.81
C SER A 348 13.38 -10.56 11.79
N GLY A 349 13.73 -10.49 10.50
CA GLY A 349 12.80 -10.06 9.45
C GLY A 349 11.55 -10.93 9.33
N HIS A 350 11.66 -12.24 9.56
CA HIS A 350 10.49 -13.12 9.54
C HIS A 350 9.61 -12.94 10.77
N TYR A 351 10.19 -12.71 11.95
CA TYR A 351 9.42 -12.44 13.16
C TYR A 351 8.69 -11.10 13.08
N VAL A 352 9.35 -10.05 12.57
CA VAL A 352 8.72 -8.75 12.33
C VAL A 352 7.54 -8.90 11.38
N LEU A 353 7.76 -9.57 10.25
CA LEU A 353 6.71 -9.81 9.27
C LEU A 353 5.54 -10.59 9.88
N GLY A 354 5.82 -11.65 10.64
CA GLY A 354 4.81 -12.49 11.29
C GLY A 354 4.03 -11.77 12.38
N ILE A 355 4.68 -10.94 13.21
CA ILE A 355 4.00 -10.20 14.28
C ILE A 355 3.06 -9.14 13.68
N LEU A 356 3.54 -8.36 12.71
CA LEU A 356 2.72 -7.32 12.07
C LEU A 356 1.52 -7.93 11.34
N SER A 357 1.74 -8.98 10.55
CA SER A 357 0.65 -9.65 9.82
C SER A 357 -0.34 -10.35 10.74
N ALA A 358 0.11 -10.95 11.86
CA ALA A 358 -0.79 -11.53 12.85
C ALA A 358 -1.65 -10.47 13.54
N TYR A 359 -1.05 -9.30 13.88
CA TYR A 359 -1.79 -8.17 14.42
C TYR A 359 -2.88 -7.70 13.45
N TRP A 360 -2.53 -7.39 12.20
CA TRP A 360 -3.51 -6.95 11.19
C TRP A 360 -4.56 -8.01 10.86
N PHE A 361 -4.19 -9.29 10.88
CA PHE A 361 -5.16 -10.36 10.69
C PHE A 361 -6.22 -10.35 11.78
N LEU A 362 -5.82 -10.23 13.05
CA LEU A 362 -6.76 -10.18 14.18
C LEU A 362 -7.61 -8.91 14.13
N GLU A 363 -7.01 -7.76 13.88
CA GLU A 363 -7.69 -6.46 13.74
C GLU A 363 -8.79 -6.54 12.68
N ARG A 364 -8.43 -6.92 11.45
CA ARG A 364 -9.37 -7.04 10.31
C ARG A 364 -10.40 -8.15 10.52
N THR A 365 -10.08 -9.20 11.26
CA THR A 365 -11.06 -10.25 11.60
C THR A 365 -12.12 -9.72 12.55
N VAL A 366 -11.76 -8.84 13.48
CA VAL A 366 -12.73 -8.21 14.40
C VAL A 366 -13.65 -7.27 13.64
N GLU A 367 -13.13 -6.52 12.66
CA GLU A 367 -13.92 -5.61 11.81
C GLU A 367 -15.04 -6.32 11.03
N ILE A 368 -14.89 -7.61 10.70
CA ILE A 368 -15.93 -8.41 10.03
C ILE A 368 -17.22 -8.53 10.88
N PHE A 369 -17.10 -8.44 12.20
CA PHE A 369 -18.23 -8.63 13.13
C PHE A 369 -18.81 -7.31 13.68
N GLN A 370 -18.27 -6.16 13.26
CA GLN A 370 -18.76 -4.82 13.63
C GLN A 370 -19.70 -4.30 12.55
#